data_AF-A0A3M4B168-F1
#
_entry.id   AF-A0A3M4B168-F1
#
_cell.length_a   1.000
_cell.length_b   1.000
_cell.length_c   1.000
_cell.angle_alpha   90.00
_cell.angle_beta   90.00
_cell.angle_gamma   90.00
#
_symmetry.space_group_name_H-M   'P 1'
#
loop_
_entity.id
_entity.type
_entity.pdbx_description
1 polymer ?
#
loop_
_entity_poly.entity_id
_entity_poly.type
_entity_poly.pdbx_seq_one_letter_code
_entity_poly.pdbx_strand_id
1 'polypeptide(L)'
;MLGGFNLYRYTPNPVRWTDPLGLVHELTPGYNVYGLFQEGAEKPYYVGITDDLARRRNEHIGTERLGPGTEMMPLDRNVNYGQARGYEQAYIEHYETKTGVIGKDISPTNRGNKINSFDHESTLRTPSRQAKFEGNYQTKSAALKGGCG
;
A
#
# COMPACT_ATOMS: atom_id res chain seq x y z
N MET A 1 -33.59 16.66 17.91
CA MET A 1 -34.15 15.32 18.15
C MET A 1 -34.68 14.83 16.81
N LEU A 2 -34.39 13.67 16.23
CA LEU A 2 -33.73 12.41 16.60
C LEU A 2 -33.34 11.78 15.25
N GLY A 3 -32.11 11.32 15.07
CA GLY A 3 -31.82 9.89 14.93
C GLY A 3 -31.51 9.52 13.47
N GLY A 4 -30.39 8.90 13.12
CA GLY A 4 -29.26 8.46 13.89
C GLY A 4 -28.09 8.29 12.93
N PHE A 5 -26.89 8.63 13.38
CA PHE A 5 -25.68 8.19 12.70
C PHE A 5 -25.67 6.67 12.75
N ASN A 6 -25.95 6.05 11.62
CA ASN A 6 -25.89 4.60 11.48
C ASN A 6 -24.41 4.19 11.57
N LEU A 7 -23.97 3.98 12.82
CA LEU A 7 -22.63 3.61 13.27
C LEU A 7 -22.22 2.18 12.84
N TYR A 8 -22.98 1.55 11.92
CA TYR A 8 -22.82 0.16 11.51
C TYR A 8 -22.73 -0.06 10.00
N ARG A 9 -22.20 0.91 9.24
CA ARG A 9 -21.57 0.52 7.98
C ARG A 9 -20.17 0.03 8.29
N TYR A 10 -20.04 -1.30 8.42
CA TYR A 10 -18.78 -2.02 8.26
C TYR A 10 -18.20 -1.64 6.91
N THR A 11 -17.51 -0.50 6.86
CA THR A 11 -16.51 -0.24 5.84
C THR A 11 -15.36 -1.17 6.20
N PRO A 12 -14.89 -2.03 5.29
CA PRO A 12 -13.69 -2.80 5.53
C PRO A 12 -12.53 -1.82 5.71
N ASN A 13 -12.30 -1.43 6.96
CA ASN A 13 -11.14 -0.74 7.49
C ASN A 13 -10.72 0.57 6.76
N PRO A 14 -11.38 1.71 7.04
CA PRO A 14 -10.96 3.02 6.55
C PRO A 14 -9.77 3.64 7.32
N VAL A 15 -9.16 2.95 8.29
CA VAL A 15 -8.14 3.54 9.20
C VAL A 15 -6.69 3.17 8.82
N ARG A 16 -6.46 2.25 7.88
CA ARG A 16 -5.11 1.67 7.66
C ARG A 16 -4.39 2.02 6.36
N TRP A 17 -4.95 2.87 5.51
CA TRP A 17 -4.43 3.07 4.14
C TRP A 17 -3.55 4.32 4.00
N THR A 18 -3.82 5.32 4.82
CA THR A 18 -2.91 6.40 5.15
C THR A 18 -2.90 6.37 6.66
N ASP A 19 -1.76 6.28 7.35
CA ASP A 19 -1.72 6.55 8.79
C ASP A 19 -1.79 8.07 8.94
N PRO A 20 -2.99 8.68 9.04
CA PRO A 20 -3.14 10.12 8.97
C PRO A 20 -2.79 10.74 10.33
N LEU A 21 -2.76 9.92 11.38
CA LEU A 21 -2.55 10.27 12.78
C LEU A 21 -1.15 9.91 13.27
N GLY A 22 -0.33 9.20 12.47
CA GLY A 22 1.03 8.83 12.85
C GLY A 22 1.12 7.73 13.91
N LEU A 23 0.06 6.94 14.11
CA LEU A 23 -0.09 6.01 15.24
C LEU A 23 0.95 4.88 15.24
N VAL A 24 1.48 4.51 14.08
CA VAL A 24 2.55 3.52 13.97
C VAL A 24 3.88 4.25 13.93
N HIS A 25 4.80 4.00 14.86
CA HIS A 25 6.11 4.64 14.81
C HIS A 25 6.88 4.21 13.55
N GLU A 26 7.57 5.12 12.86
CA GLU A 26 8.22 4.81 11.57
C GLU A 26 9.38 3.81 11.69
N LEU A 27 9.93 3.62 12.88
CA LEU A 27 10.94 2.58 13.16
C LEU A 27 10.35 1.23 13.59
N THR A 28 9.01 1.08 13.63
CA THR A 28 8.37 -0.19 13.99
C THR A 28 8.79 -1.27 13.00
N PRO A 29 9.44 -2.36 13.44
CA PRO A 29 9.94 -3.42 12.55
C PRO A 29 8.83 -4.38 12.14
N GLY A 30 9.17 -5.36 11.29
CA GLY A 30 8.31 -6.49 10.95
C GLY A 30 7.34 -6.26 9.79
N TYR A 31 7.48 -5.15 9.06
CA TYR A 31 6.67 -4.89 7.88
C TYR A 31 7.26 -5.56 6.62
N ASN A 32 6.39 -5.77 5.63
CA ASN A 32 6.71 -6.30 4.33
C ASN A 32 6.04 -5.41 3.27
N VAL A 33 6.72 -5.23 2.14
CA VAL A 33 6.15 -4.64 0.93
C VAL A 33 5.84 -5.81 -0.01
N TYR A 34 4.66 -5.83 -0.62
CA TYR A 34 4.24 -6.90 -1.51
C TYR A 34 3.58 -6.36 -2.77
N GLY A 35 3.65 -7.15 -3.84
CA GLY A 35 2.88 -6.95 -5.06
C GLY A 35 1.82 -8.04 -5.21
N LEU A 36 0.73 -7.70 -5.89
CA LEU A 36 -0.23 -8.67 -6.43
C LEU A 36 -0.05 -8.73 -7.94
N PHE A 37 0.09 -9.95 -8.46
CA PHE A 37 0.47 -10.22 -9.84
C PHE A 37 -0.60 -11.06 -10.51
N GLN A 38 -0.78 -10.86 -11.82
CA GLN A 38 -1.35 -11.93 -12.64
C GLN A 38 -0.31 -13.05 -12.69
N GLU A 39 -0.76 -14.30 -12.69
CA GLU A 39 0.13 -15.45 -12.78
C GLU A 39 1.03 -15.33 -14.02
N GLY A 40 2.35 -15.45 -13.80
CA GLY A 40 3.36 -15.30 -14.86
C GLY A 40 3.65 -13.86 -15.29
N ALA A 41 3.04 -12.84 -14.68
CA ALA A 41 3.36 -11.44 -14.99
C ALA A 41 4.61 -10.97 -14.23
N GLU A 42 5.45 -10.20 -14.89
CA GLU A 42 6.65 -9.60 -14.29
C GLU A 42 6.34 -8.35 -13.44
N LYS A 43 5.17 -7.74 -13.65
CA LYS A 43 4.77 -6.48 -13.01
C LYS A 43 3.51 -6.67 -12.16
N PRO A 44 3.47 -6.13 -10.93
CA PRO A 44 2.28 -6.20 -10.11
C PRO A 44 1.21 -5.25 -10.65
N TYR A 45 -0.06 -5.61 -10.49
CA TYR A 45 -1.18 -4.68 -10.71
C TYR A 45 -1.52 -3.88 -9.44
N TYR A 46 -1.04 -4.30 -8.28
CA TYR A 46 -1.24 -3.62 -7.00
C TYR A 46 -0.02 -3.81 -6.10
N VAL A 47 0.34 -2.78 -5.33
CA VAL A 47 1.40 -2.82 -4.33
C VAL A 47 0.82 -2.42 -2.98
N GLY A 48 1.23 -3.13 -1.93
CA GLY A 48 0.77 -2.87 -0.57
C GLY A 48 1.82 -3.14 0.49
N ILE A 49 1.55 -2.70 1.72
CA ILE A 49 2.34 -3.04 2.91
C ILE A 49 1.55 -3.82 3.95
N THR A 50 2.24 -4.69 4.69
CA THR A 50 1.64 -5.45 5.80
C THR A 50 2.69 -5.99 6.75
N ASP A 51 2.33 -6.07 8.02
CA ASP A 51 3.04 -6.82 9.06
C ASP A 51 2.75 -8.34 8.98
N ASP A 52 1.61 -8.70 8.39
CA ASP A 52 1.15 -10.08 8.23
C ASP A 52 0.69 -10.34 6.79
N LEU A 53 1.48 -11.13 6.04
CA LEU A 53 1.20 -11.46 4.64
C LEU A 53 0.01 -12.42 4.51
N ALA A 54 -0.16 -13.37 5.44
CA ALA A 54 -1.20 -14.38 5.35
C ALA A 54 -2.58 -13.76 5.59
N ARG A 55 -2.71 -12.95 6.65
CA ARG A 55 -3.93 -12.18 6.92
C ARG A 55 -4.27 -11.26 5.74
N ARG A 56 -3.29 -10.51 5.24
CA ARG A 56 -3.51 -9.55 4.15
C ARG A 56 -3.90 -10.22 2.84
N ARG A 57 -3.34 -11.39 2.54
CA ARG A 57 -3.75 -12.22 1.40
C ARG A 57 -5.24 -12.54 1.47
N ASN A 58 -5.71 -13.01 2.62
CA ASN A 58 -7.12 -13.37 2.82
C ASN A 58 -8.06 -12.16 2.70
N GLU A 59 -7.63 -10.98 3.17
CA GLU A 59 -8.38 -9.72 2.97
C GLU A 59 -8.51 -9.36 1.48
N HIS A 60 -7.46 -9.58 0.68
CA HIS A 60 -7.52 -9.34 -0.77
C HIS A 60 -8.38 -10.35 -1.51
N ILE A 61 -8.40 -11.61 -1.06
CA ILE A 61 -9.34 -12.62 -1.57
C ILE A 61 -10.78 -12.20 -1.30
N GLY A 62 -11.07 -11.77 -0.06
CA GLY A 62 -12.42 -11.34 0.32
C GLY A 62 -12.92 -10.08 -0.38
N THR A 63 -12.05 -9.31 -1.03
CA THR A 63 -12.40 -8.10 -1.79
C THR A 63 -12.25 -8.27 -3.30
N GLU A 64 -11.97 -9.49 -3.76
CA GLU A 64 -11.69 -9.83 -5.18
C GLU A 64 -10.46 -9.11 -5.76
N ARG A 65 -9.63 -8.49 -4.92
CA ARG A 65 -8.35 -7.92 -5.35
C ARG A 65 -7.34 -9.01 -5.68
N LEU A 66 -7.47 -10.16 -5.02
CA LEU A 66 -6.73 -11.39 -5.30
C LEU A 66 -7.75 -12.50 -5.59
N GLY A 67 -7.53 -13.32 -6.61
CA GLY A 67 -8.44 -14.37 -7.05
C GLY A 67 -7.74 -15.44 -7.90
N PRO A 68 -8.50 -16.26 -8.64
CA PRO A 68 -7.91 -17.26 -9.55
C PRO A 68 -6.96 -16.63 -10.57
N GLY A 69 -5.82 -17.28 -10.83
CA GLY A 69 -4.80 -16.79 -11.77
C GLY A 69 -4.04 -15.54 -11.28
N THR A 70 -4.03 -15.30 -9.97
CA THR A 70 -3.24 -14.21 -9.36
C THR A 70 -2.44 -14.71 -8.18
N GLU A 71 -1.36 -14.00 -7.87
CA GLU A 71 -0.51 -14.31 -6.72
C GLU A 71 -0.11 -13.07 -5.94
N MET A 72 0.13 -13.26 -4.64
CA MET A 72 0.71 -12.23 -3.77
C MET A 72 2.15 -12.59 -3.47
N MET A 73 3.08 -11.72 -3.87
CA MET A 73 4.51 -11.93 -3.69
C MET A 73 5.12 -10.78 -2.88
N PRO A 74 5.99 -11.07 -1.89
CA PRO A 74 6.73 -10.03 -1.20
C PRO A 74 7.85 -9.48 -2.10
N LEU A 75 7.95 -8.16 -2.14
CA LEU A 75 9.00 -7.40 -2.81
C LEU A 75 10.15 -7.07 -1.84
N ASP A 76 9.79 -6.73 -0.60
CA ASP A 76 10.73 -6.53 0.51
C ASP A 76 10.16 -7.15 1.78
N ARG A 77 11.03 -7.76 2.60
CA ARG A 77 10.64 -8.43 3.85
C ARG A 77 11.38 -7.83 5.05
N ASN A 78 10.72 -7.86 6.21
CA ASN A 78 11.29 -7.44 7.49
C ASN A 78 11.89 -6.02 7.47
N VAL A 79 11.18 -5.09 6.85
CA VAL A 79 11.51 -3.65 6.85
C VAL A 79 10.78 -2.96 8.00
N ASN A 80 11.23 -1.77 8.37
CA ASN A 80 10.45 -0.93 9.29
C ASN A 80 9.29 -0.22 8.56
N TYR A 81 8.34 0.32 9.32
CA TYR A 81 7.16 0.99 8.78
C TYR A 81 7.51 2.15 7.83
N GLY A 82 8.51 2.98 8.16
CA GLY A 82 8.92 4.11 7.32
C GLY A 82 9.54 3.67 5.98
N GLN A 83 10.35 2.61 6.01
CA GLN A 83 10.85 1.95 4.81
C GLN A 83 9.69 1.42 3.98
N ALA A 84 8.76 0.67 4.60
CA ALA A 84 7.61 0.11 3.91
C ALA A 84 6.81 1.19 3.17
N ARG A 85 6.54 2.34 3.81
CA ARG A 85 5.80 3.46 3.20
C ARG A 85 6.55 4.11 2.04
N GLY A 86 7.84 4.37 2.21
CA GLY A 86 8.67 4.92 1.12
C GLY A 86 8.76 3.95 -0.06
N TYR A 87 8.97 2.67 0.23
CA TYR A 87 9.16 1.63 -0.79
C TYR A 87 7.85 1.34 -1.54
N GLU A 88 6.72 1.27 -0.83
CA GLU A 88 5.40 1.15 -1.43
C GLU A 88 5.14 2.26 -2.44
N GLN A 89 5.43 3.53 -2.10
CA GLN A 89 5.30 4.64 -3.04
C GLN A 89 6.22 4.47 -4.26
N ALA A 90 7.48 4.09 -4.03
CA ALA A 90 8.45 3.90 -5.11
C ALA A 90 7.99 2.81 -6.10
N TYR A 91 7.46 1.70 -5.59
CA TYR A 91 6.92 0.63 -6.44
C TYR A 91 5.61 0.99 -7.12
N ILE A 92 4.71 1.73 -6.45
CA ILE A 92 3.46 2.23 -7.07
C ILE A 92 3.78 3.06 -8.31
N GLU A 93 4.80 3.93 -8.22
CA GLU A 93 5.22 4.78 -9.33
C GLU A 93 6.02 4.00 -10.38
N HIS A 94 6.95 3.15 -9.96
CA HIS A 94 7.79 2.37 -10.88
C HIS A 94 6.98 1.39 -11.75
N TYR A 95 5.97 0.74 -11.16
CA TYR A 95 5.10 -0.19 -11.87
C TYR A 95 3.77 0.44 -12.32
N GLU A 96 3.59 1.75 -12.09
CA GLU A 96 2.41 2.52 -12.50
C GLU A 96 1.09 1.90 -12.00
N THR A 97 1.06 1.34 -10.79
CA THR A 97 -0.08 0.55 -10.31
C THR A 97 -1.27 1.40 -9.85
N LYS A 98 -1.17 2.74 -9.88
CA LYS A 98 -2.23 3.68 -9.48
C LYS A 98 -3.31 3.83 -10.56
N THR A 99 -3.94 2.71 -10.91
CA THR A 99 -4.95 2.61 -11.96
C THR A 99 -6.38 2.51 -11.42
N GLY A 100 -6.54 2.33 -10.10
CA GLY A 100 -7.84 2.17 -9.46
C GLY A 100 -8.60 3.50 -9.35
N VAL A 101 -9.90 3.45 -9.65
CA VAL A 101 -10.83 4.58 -9.51
C VAL A 101 -11.40 4.63 -8.09
N ILE A 102 -11.20 5.77 -7.43
CA ILE A 102 -11.77 6.08 -6.11
C ILE A 102 -13.30 6.15 -6.20
N GLY A 103 -14.00 5.62 -5.19
CA GLY A 103 -15.46 5.61 -5.14
C GLY A 103 -16.14 4.49 -5.93
N LYS A 104 -15.39 3.74 -6.75
CA LYS A 104 -15.86 2.48 -7.37
C LYS A 104 -15.43 1.29 -6.53
N ASP A 105 -16.17 0.18 -6.60
CA ASP A 105 -15.82 -1.05 -5.89
C ASP A 105 -14.52 -1.66 -6.39
N ILE A 106 -13.91 -2.53 -5.57
CA ILE A 106 -12.78 -3.34 -6.02
C ILE A 106 -13.33 -4.46 -6.91
N SER A 107 -12.68 -4.68 -8.06
CA SER A 107 -13.05 -5.71 -9.02
C SER A 107 -11.84 -6.04 -9.91
N PRO A 108 -11.89 -7.11 -10.72
CA PRO A 108 -10.80 -7.43 -11.66
C PRO A 108 -10.39 -6.29 -12.59
N THR A 109 -11.32 -5.37 -12.91
CA THR A 109 -11.09 -4.18 -13.75
C THR A 109 -10.80 -2.91 -12.95
N ASN A 110 -10.87 -2.95 -11.61
CA ASN A 110 -10.64 -1.80 -10.72
C ASN A 110 -9.82 -2.18 -9.46
N ARG A 111 -8.86 -3.10 -9.62
CA ARG A 111 -8.05 -3.70 -8.53
C ARG A 111 -6.72 -3.02 -8.25
N GLY A 112 -6.30 -2.05 -9.07
CA GLY A 112 -5.07 -1.30 -8.85
C GLY A 112 -5.06 -0.44 -7.59
N ASN A 113 -3.91 0.16 -7.29
CA ASN A 113 -3.81 1.16 -6.24
C ASN A 113 -4.77 2.31 -6.55
N LYS A 114 -5.58 2.69 -5.56
CA LYS A 114 -6.53 3.83 -5.68
C LYS A 114 -5.94 5.13 -5.11
N ILE A 115 -4.96 4.99 -4.24
CA ILE A 115 -4.27 6.10 -3.57
C ILE A 115 -2.78 5.81 -3.54
N ASN A 116 -1.99 6.87 -3.33
CA ASN A 116 -0.57 6.78 -3.04
C ASN A 116 -0.35 6.15 -1.66
N SER A 117 0.86 5.65 -1.40
CA SER A 117 1.23 5.27 -0.04
C SER A 117 1.19 6.51 0.85
N PHE A 118 1.95 7.55 0.54
CA PHE A 118 1.93 8.81 1.27
C PHE A 118 1.83 10.00 0.30
N ASP A 119 1.51 11.15 0.87
CA ASP A 119 1.54 12.44 0.17
C ASP A 119 2.93 13.05 0.32
N HIS A 120 3.62 13.30 -0.80
CA HIS A 120 4.96 13.91 -0.86
C HIS A 120 4.99 15.31 -0.24
N GLU A 121 3.87 16.04 -0.31
CA GLU A 121 3.75 17.42 0.14
C GLU A 121 2.90 17.55 1.41
N SER A 122 2.81 16.47 2.20
CA SER A 122 1.92 16.43 3.36
C SER A 122 2.28 17.49 4.40
N THR A 123 1.36 18.42 4.65
CA THR A 123 1.47 19.46 5.69
C THR A 123 0.92 19.01 7.05
N LEU A 124 0.21 17.87 7.09
CA LEU A 124 -0.39 17.31 8.30
C LEU A 124 0.56 16.39 9.07
N ARG A 125 1.61 15.88 8.41
CA ARG A 125 2.60 14.98 9.01
C ARG A 125 3.75 15.77 9.64
N THR A 126 4.31 15.25 10.73
CA THR A 126 5.53 15.85 11.30
C THR A 126 6.66 15.88 10.27
N PRO A 127 7.41 16.99 10.13
CA PRO A 127 8.43 17.12 9.10
C PRO A 127 9.51 16.03 9.13
N SER A 128 9.92 15.60 10.33
CA SER A 128 10.92 14.53 10.51
C SER A 128 10.42 13.18 9.97
N ARG A 129 9.14 12.87 10.17
CA ARG A 129 8.53 11.65 9.66
C ARG A 129 8.31 11.72 8.15
N GLN A 130 7.89 12.87 7.64
CA GLN A 130 7.79 13.12 6.20
C GLN A 130 9.14 12.90 5.51
N ALA A 131 10.20 13.51 6.04
CA ALA A 131 11.56 13.36 5.51
C ALA A 131 12.04 11.90 5.51
N LYS A 132 11.66 11.11 6.52
CA LYS A 132 11.97 9.66 6.54
C LYS A 132 11.24 8.89 5.45
N PHE A 133 9.96 9.18 5.19
CA PHE A 133 9.23 8.50 4.11
C PHE A 133 9.80 8.87 2.74
N GLU A 134 10.06 10.17 2.53
CA GLU A 134 10.65 10.69 1.30
C GLU A 134 12.06 10.15 1.05
N GLY A 135 12.93 10.11 2.08
CA GLY A 135 14.28 9.55 1.94
C GLY A 135 14.28 8.04 1.61
N ASN A 136 13.36 7.27 2.21
CA ASN A 136 13.19 5.85 1.86
C ASN A 136 12.64 5.66 0.44
N TYR A 137 11.69 6.50 0.03
CA TYR A 137 11.18 6.54 -1.34
C TYR A 137 12.30 6.80 -2.34
N GLN A 138 13.09 7.86 -2.14
CA GLN A 138 14.19 8.23 -3.03
C GLN A 138 15.24 7.14 -3.13
N THR A 139 15.62 6.53 -2.00
CA THR A 139 16.56 5.41 -1.96
C THR A 139 16.07 4.22 -2.77
N LYS A 140 14.80 3.84 -2.60
CA LYS A 140 14.21 2.70 -3.33
C LYS A 140 14.03 3.03 -4.82
N SER A 141 13.55 4.22 -5.14
CA SER A 141 13.40 4.69 -6.53
C SER A 141 14.74 4.70 -7.28
N ALA A 142 15.84 5.08 -6.62
CA ALA A 142 17.18 4.99 -7.20
C ALA A 142 17.60 3.53 -7.45
N ALA A 143 17.37 2.63 -6.49
CA ALA A 143 17.68 1.21 -6.65
C ALA A 143 16.88 0.56 -7.81
N LEU A 144 15.60 0.91 -7.96
CA LEU A 144 14.76 0.40 -9.05
C LEU A 144 15.18 0.92 -10.43
N LYS A 145 15.75 2.13 -10.51
CA LYS A 145 16.31 2.68 -11.77
C LYS A 145 17.66 2.07 -12.12
N GLY A 146 18.49 1.76 -11.11
CA GLY A 146 19.81 1.15 -11.29
C GLY A 146 19.80 -0.35 -11.54
N GLY A 147 18.66 -1.03 -11.38
CA GLY A 147 18.50 -2.46 -11.58
C GLY A 147 18.30 -2.92 -13.03
N CYS A 148 18.32 -2.02 -14.01
CA CYS A 148 18.43 -2.38 -15.42
C CYS A 148 19.91 -2.64 -15.77
N GLY A 149 20.37 -3.86 -15.52
CA GLY A 149 21.67 -4.39 -15.95
C GLY A 149 21.55 -5.85 -16.34
#